data_AF-A0A7K2JKU5-F1
#
_entry.id   AF-A0A7K2JKU5-F1
#
_cell.length_a   1.000
_cell.length_b   1.000
_cell.length_c   1.000
_cell.angle_alpha   90.00
_cell.angle_beta   90.00
_cell.angle_gamma   90.00
#
_symmetry.space_group_name_H-M   'P 1'
#
loop_
_entity.id
_entity.type
_entity.pdbx_description
1 polymer ?
#
loop_
_entity_poly.entity_id
_entity_poly.type
_entity_poly.pdbx_seq_one_letter_code
_entity_poly.pdbx_strand_id
1 'polypeptide(L)' 'MGFARTCSVALVGVEGVVVEVQADLEPGVAAFTLVGLPDKSLTESRDRVRAAVVNSGAEWPQKKLTVGLSPASVP' A
#
# COMPACT_ATOMS: atom_id res chain seq x y z
N MET A 1 4.18 12.47 -12.05
CA MET A 1 4.36 12.32 -10.60
C MET A 1 2.97 12.03 -10.04
N GLY A 2 2.70 10.78 -9.70
CA GLY A 2 1.37 10.35 -9.24
C GLY A 2 1.47 10.00 -7.77
N PHE A 3 1.12 10.93 -6.90
CA PHE A 3 1.10 10.74 -5.45
C PHE A 3 -0.34 10.70 -4.97
N ALA A 4 -0.68 9.70 -4.16
CA ALA A 4 -1.97 9.59 -3.49
C ALA A 4 -1.77 9.22 -2.02
N ARG A 5 -2.70 9.66 -1.16
CA ARG A 5 -2.72 9.30 0.25
C ARG A 5 -4.14 8.94 0.69
N THR A 6 -4.24 8.04 1.64
CA THR A 6 -5.48 7.71 2.35
C THR A 6 -5.17 7.34 3.79
N CYS A 7 -6.20 7.31 4.64
CA CYS A 7 -6.07 6.81 6.00
C CYS A 7 -6.62 5.39 6.09
N SER A 8 -6.04 4.59 6.97
CA SER A 8 -6.55 3.33 7.49
C SER A 8 -6.43 3.33 9.02
N VAL A 9 -6.88 2.25 9.65
CA VAL A 9 -6.79 2.07 11.10
C VAL A 9 -6.19 0.69 11.37
N ALA A 10 -5.14 0.65 12.18
CA ALA A 10 -4.58 -0.56 12.77
C ALA A 10 -5.11 -0.72 14.21
N LEU A 11 -5.20 -1.97 14.68
CA LEU A 11 -5.62 -2.26 16.05
C LEU A 11 -4.42 -2.67 16.89
N VAL A 12 -4.22 -2.00 18.02
CA VAL A 12 -3.22 -2.34 19.02
C VAL A 12 -3.96 -2.68 20.32
N GLY A 13 -4.23 -3.96 20.54
CA GLY A 13 -5.12 -4.41 21.61
C GLY A 13 -6.56 -3.94 21.37
N VAL A 14 -7.04 -3.02 22.21
CA VAL A 14 -8.38 -2.40 22.09
C VAL A 14 -8.34 -0.98 21.52
N GLU A 15 -7.14 -0.45 21.24
CA GLU A 15 -6.95 0.90 20.73
C GLU A 15 -6.82 0.90 19.21
N GLY A 16 -7.46 1.87 18.56
CA GLY A 16 -7.32 2.13 17.13
C GLY A 16 -6.22 3.17 16.88
N VAL A 17 -5.24 2.83 16.05
CA VAL A 17 -4.18 3.74 15.63
C VAL A 17 -4.41 4.10 14.18
N VAL A 18 -4.48 5.40 13.88
CA VAL A 18 -4.60 5.88 12.50
C VAL A 18 -3.29 5.63 11.77
N VAL A 19 -3.37 5.02 10.59
CA VAL A 19 -2.25 4.78 9.70
C VAL A 19 -2.47 5.54 8.41
N GLU A 20 -1.52 6.37 8.02
CA GLU A 20 -1.51 6.98 6.70
C GLU A 20 -0.88 6.00 5.71
N VAL A 21 -1.60 5.73 4.61
CA VAL A 21 -1.14 4.96 3.47
C VAL A 21 -0.82 5.93 2.35
N GLN A 22 0.42 5.89 1.87
CA GLN A 22 0.88 6.72 0.75
C GLN A 22 1.23 5.82 -0.43
N ALA A 23 0.87 6.25 -1.63
CA ALA A 23 1.18 5.56 -2.87
C ALA A 23 1.82 6.54 -3.86
N ASP A 24 3.01 6.19 -4.36
CA ASP A 24 3.73 6.98 -5.34
C ASP A 24 4.02 6.17 -6.61
N LEU A 25 3.72 6.76 -7.76
CA LEU A 25 3.98 6.22 -9.09
C LEU A 25 5.17 6.92 -9.74
N GLU A 26 6.26 6.17 -9.83
CA GLU A 26 7.52 6.60 -10.42
C GLU A 26 7.72 5.96 -11.82
N PRO A 27 8.38 6.66 -12.77
CA PRO A 27 8.86 6.04 -14.00
C PRO A 27 9.80 4.86 -13.68
N GLY A 28 9.69 3.78 -14.45
CA GLY A 28 10.57 2.61 -14.28
C GLY A 28 9.87 1.30 -14.62
N VAL A 29 10.56 0.20 -14.34
CA VAL A 29 10.01 -1.16 -14.51
C VAL A 29 8.82 -1.35 -13.56
N ALA A 30 7.76 -1.98 -14.06
CA ALA A 30 6.58 -2.31 -13.27
C ALA A 30 6.97 -3.16 -12.06
N ALA A 31 6.86 -2.57 -10.87
CA ALA A 31 7.20 -3.20 -9.60
C ALA A 31 6.33 -2.61 -8.50
N PHE A 32 6.00 -3.43 -7.50
CA PHE A 32 5.29 -2.98 -6.30
C PHE A 32 6.22 -3.12 -5.10
N THR A 33 6.47 -2.02 -4.41
CA THR A 33 7.39 -1.98 -3.27
C THR A 33 6.67 -1.47 -2.03
N LEU A 34 6.76 -2.22 -0.93
CA LEU A 34 6.30 -1.78 0.39
C LEU A 34 7.49 -1.24 1.19
N VAL A 35 7.31 -0.08 1.83
CA VAL A 35 8.34 0.58 2.65
C VAL A 35 7.84 0.73 4.08
N GLY A 36 8.72 0.54 5.07
CA GLY A 36 8.38 0.64 6.49
C GLY A 36 8.16 -0.71 7.16
N LEU A 37 9.11 -1.65 7.01
CA LEU A 37 9.12 -2.96 7.70
C LEU A 37 7.88 -3.83 7.41
N PRO A 38 7.61 -4.18 6.14
CA PRO A 38 6.45 -4.99 5.80
C PRO A 38 6.53 -6.39 6.41
N ASP A 39 5.40 -6.87 6.92
CA ASP A 39 5.24 -8.24 7.37
C ASP A 39 4.57 -9.10 6.28
N LYS A 40 4.23 -10.35 6.65
CA LYS A 40 3.56 -11.28 5.74
C LYS A 40 2.15 -10.81 5.35
N SER A 41 1.39 -10.23 6.28
CA SER A 41 0.04 -9.72 6.04
C SER A 41 0.03 -8.58 5.00
N LEU A 42 1.02 -7.69 5.09
CA LEU A 42 1.22 -6.60 4.14
C LEU A 42 1.66 -7.14 2.76
N THR A 43 2.48 -8.19 2.74
CA THR A 43 2.87 -8.85 1.48
C THR A 43 1.68 -9.46 0.76
N GLU A 44 0.76 -10.12 1.48
CA GLU A 44 -0.48 -10.65 0.90
C GLU A 44 -1.44 -9.53 0.44
N SER A 45 -1.41 -8.38 1.12
CA SER A 45 -2.21 -7.21 0.76
C SER A 45 -1.87 -6.69 -0.64
N ARG A 46 -0.61 -6.80 -1.09
CA ARG A 46 -0.23 -6.47 -2.47
C ARG A 46 -1.07 -7.22 -3.49
N ASP A 47 -1.22 -8.53 -3.32
CA ASP A 47 -1.92 -9.38 -4.28
C ASP A 47 -3.43 -9.07 -4.27
N ARG A 48 -3.98 -8.74 -3.08
CA ARG A 48 -5.36 -8.24 -2.93
C ARG A 48 -5.57 -6.88 -3.63
N VAL A 49 -4.64 -5.94 -3.48
CA VAL A 49 -4.70 -4.63 -4.16
C VAL A 49 -4.68 -4.82 -5.67
N ARG A 50 -3.81 -5.70 -6.18
CA ARG A 50 -3.78 -6.02 -7.62
C ARG A 50 -5.10 -6.61 -8.11
N ALA A 51 -5.66 -7.56 -7.38
CA ALA A 51 -6.96 -8.15 -7.72
C ALA A 51 -8.07 -7.08 -7.70
N ALA A 52 -8.09 -6.19 -6.70
CA ALA A 52 -9.08 -5.13 -6.60
C ALA A 52 -9.01 -4.14 -7.77
N VAL A 53 -7.80 -3.71 -8.16
CA VAL A 53 -7.59 -2.82 -9.33
C VAL A 53 -8.16 -3.48 -10.59
N VAL A 54 -7.76 -4.72 -10.89
CA VAL A 54 -8.24 -5.44 -12.09
C VAL A 54 -9.76 -5.64 -12.04
N ASN A 55 -10.31 -6.05 -10.90
CA ASN A 55 -11.75 -6.28 -10.74
C ASN A 55 -12.60 -5.00 -10.81
N SER A 56 -11.99 -3.83 -10.59
CA SER A 56 -12.64 -2.53 -10.78
C SER A 56 -12.67 -2.05 -12.24
N GLY A 57 -12.13 -2.83 -13.18
CA GLY A 57 -12.00 -2.47 -14.59
C GLY A 57 -10.85 -1.50 -14.88
N ALA A 58 -10.02 -1.19 -13.87
CA ALA A 58 -8.82 -0.38 -14.05
C ALA A 58 -7.62 -1.25 -14.46
N GLU A 59 -6.74 -0.69 -15.27
CA GLU A 59 -5.49 -1.36 -15.66
C GLU A 59 -4.43 -1.21 -14.57
N TRP A 60 -3.67 -2.30 -14.35
CA TRP A 60 -2.54 -2.24 -13.44
C TRP A 60 -1.43 -1.35 -14.03
N PRO A 61 -0.90 -0.37 -13.27
CA PRO A 61 0.07 0.58 -13.78
C PRO A 61 1.37 -0.13 -14.22
N GLN A 62 1.84 0.17 -15.43
CA GLN A 62 3.14 -0.27 -15.96
C GLN A 62 4.27 0.66 -15.47
N LYS A 63 4.29 0.95 -14.17
CA LYS A 63 5.21 1.88 -13.50
C LYS A 63 5.63 1.29 -12.16
N LYS A 64 6.68 1.83 -11.56
CA LYS A 64 7.05 1.47 -10.20
C LYS A 64 6.06 2.12 -9.23
N LEU A 65 5.36 1.30 -8.46
CA LEU A 65 4.42 1.71 -7.42
C LEU A 65 5.07 1.46 -6.05
N THR A 66 5.39 2.53 -5.34
CA THR A 66 5.91 2.48 -3.97
C THR A 66 4.78 2.82 -3.02
N VAL A 67 4.51 1.93 -2.05
CA VAL A 67 3.51 2.13 -1.02
C VAL A 67 4.18 2.19 0.34
N GLY A 68 3.92 3.26 1.08
CA GLY A 68 4.43 3.50 2.43
C GLY A 68 3.30 3.56 3.45
N LEU A 69 3.61 3.15 4.68
CA LEU A 69 2.70 3.15 5.83
C LEU A 69 3.34 3.97 6.95
N SER A 70 2.56 4.85 7.59
CA SER A 70 3.01 5.64 8.73
C SER A 70 1.94 5.69 9.83
N PRO A 71 2.24 5.30 11.08
CA PRO A 71 3.53 4.79 11.56
C PRO A 71 3.83 3.38 11.04
N ALA A 72 5.11 3.07 10.77
CA ALA A 72 5.56 1.77 10.28
C ALA A 72 5.59 0.67 11.36
N SER A 73 5.42 1.04 12.63
CA SER A 73 5.57 0.15 13.78
C SER A 73 4.28 -0.52 14.23
N VAL A 74 3.14 -0.19 13.62
CA VAL A 74 1.85 -0.81 13.94
C VAL A 74 1.58 -1.97 12.97
N PRO A 75 1.00 -3.07 13.47
CA PRO A 75 0.73 -4.28 12.69
C PRO A 75 -0.39 -4.10 11.65
#